data_AF-A0A954SAV9-F1
#
_entry.id   AF-A0A954SAV9-F1
#
_cell.length_a   1.000
_cell.length_b   1.000
_cell.length_c   1.000
_cell.angle_alpha   90.00
_cell.angle_beta   90.00
_cell.angle_gamma   90.00
#
_symmetry.space_group_name_H-M   'P 1'
#
loop_
_entity.id
_entity.type
_entity.pdbx_description
1 polymer ?
#
loop_
_entity_poly.entity_id
_entity_poly.type
_entity_poly.pdbx_seq_one_letter_code
_entity_poly.pdbx_strand_id
1 'polypeptide(L)'
;RPDLQQWMLISAWKAPKEGGYMRGLYSFSENFVGGNGHLLRKALYGNQWIRTNDGKWQEITTAKFSHDPTGKSDRLDRFMGVQDNQFFLSHGGFVDGFTEFGTPFERRPSNRSPQTMDLPPLPNAAP
;
A
#
# COMPACT_ATOMS: atom_id res chain seq x y z
N ARG A 1 -8.45 10.61 10.73
CA ARG A 1 -9.37 11.64 10.23
C ARG A 1 -8.54 12.78 9.66
N PRO A 2 -8.25 12.81 8.34
CA PRO A 2 -7.43 13.87 7.73
C PRO A 2 -7.97 15.28 8.01
N ASP A 3 -9.30 15.39 8.11
CA ASP A 3 -10.05 16.59 8.48
C ASP A 3 -9.74 17.12 9.89
N LEU A 4 -9.31 16.24 10.81
CA LEU A 4 -8.93 16.62 12.16
C LEU A 4 -7.42 16.88 12.32
N GLN A 5 -6.63 16.63 11.28
CA GLN A 5 -5.17 16.80 11.24
C GLN A 5 -4.41 16.17 12.43
N GLN A 6 -4.94 15.08 12.99
CA GLN A 6 -4.39 14.42 14.16
C GLN A 6 -4.26 12.91 13.92
N TRP A 7 -3.18 12.35 14.43
CA TRP A 7 -2.94 10.90 14.40
C TRP A 7 -3.87 10.18 15.34
N MET A 8 -4.36 9.02 14.90
CA MET A 8 -5.30 8.20 15.66
C MET A 8 -4.77 6.78 15.71
N LEU A 9 -4.72 6.22 16.91
CA LEU A 9 -4.44 4.81 17.09
C LEU A 9 -5.70 4.02 16.72
N ILE A 10 -5.60 3.12 15.74
CA ILE A 10 -6.70 2.21 15.40
C ILE A 10 -6.72 1.03 16.39
N SER A 11 -5.57 0.39 16.59
CA SER A 11 -5.41 -0.76 17.49
C SER A 11 -3.94 -1.07 17.74
N ALA A 12 -3.63 -1.75 18.86
CA ALA A 12 -2.31 -2.30 19.16
C ALA A 12 -2.46 -3.79 19.52
N TRP A 13 -1.61 -4.64 18.95
CA TRP A 13 -1.70 -6.09 19.09
C TRP A 13 -0.35 -6.68 19.50
N LYS A 14 -0.38 -7.75 20.29
CA LYS A 14 0.78 -8.60 20.61
C LYS A 14 0.53 -9.97 19.99
N ALA A 15 1.43 -10.42 19.13
CA ALA A 15 1.38 -11.75 18.50
C ALA A 15 2.51 -12.63 19.07
N PRO A 16 2.29 -13.40 20.16
CA PRO A 16 3.38 -14.05 20.91
C PRO A 16 4.15 -15.12 20.11
N LYS A 17 3.51 -15.70 19.10
CA LYS A 17 4.09 -16.74 18.25
C LYS A 17 4.60 -16.21 16.91
N GLU A 18 4.39 -14.92 16.63
CA GLU A 18 4.89 -14.24 15.44
C GLU A 18 5.86 -13.14 15.87
N GLY A 19 7.15 -13.46 15.83
CA GLY A 19 8.22 -12.49 16.12
C GLY A 19 8.78 -11.82 14.86
N GLY A 20 9.64 -10.84 15.10
CA GLY A 20 10.51 -10.22 14.09
C GLY A 20 10.06 -8.84 13.61
N TYR A 21 10.81 -8.31 12.65
CA TYR A 21 10.52 -7.04 12.00
C TYR A 21 9.43 -7.18 10.93
N MET A 22 8.89 -6.04 10.50
CA MET A 22 7.96 -5.96 9.39
C MET A 22 8.56 -6.59 8.13
N ARG A 23 7.76 -7.43 7.46
CA ARG A 23 8.13 -8.15 6.24
C ARG A 23 6.90 -8.26 5.34
N GLY A 24 7.13 -8.43 4.04
CA GLY A 24 6.03 -8.49 3.07
C GLY A 24 5.20 -7.21 3.06
N LEU A 25 5.86 -6.05 2.98
CA LEU A 25 5.17 -4.77 2.87
C LEU A 25 4.54 -4.65 1.48
N TYR A 26 3.22 -4.54 1.42
CA TYR A 26 2.50 -4.32 0.17
C TYR A 26 1.26 -3.46 0.41
N SER A 27 0.67 -3.02 -0.70
CA SER A 27 -0.68 -2.44 -0.74
C SER A 27 -1.47 -3.19 -1.79
N PHE A 28 -2.79 -3.26 -1.60
CA PHE A 28 -3.70 -3.87 -2.56
C PHE A 28 -4.91 -2.98 -2.76
N SER A 29 -5.60 -3.18 -3.89
CA SER A 29 -6.87 -2.56 -4.19
C SER A 29 -7.81 -3.67 -4.63
N GLU A 30 -8.94 -3.81 -3.95
CA GLU A 30 -9.86 -4.93 -4.14
C GLU A 30 -11.29 -4.45 -4.36
N ASN A 31 -12.04 -5.24 -5.12
CA ASN A 31 -13.48 -5.09 -5.24
C ASN A 31 -14.18 -6.25 -4.53
N PHE A 32 -14.78 -5.98 -3.37
CA PHE A 32 -15.42 -7.01 -2.54
C PHE A 32 -16.84 -7.41 -2.98
N VAL A 33 -17.41 -6.75 -4.00
CA VAL A 33 -18.80 -6.99 -4.45
C VAL A 33 -18.84 -7.25 -5.95
N GLY A 34 -19.52 -8.31 -6.38
CA GLY A 34 -19.56 -8.71 -7.80
C GLY A 34 -20.29 -7.71 -8.72
N GLY A 35 -21.32 -7.02 -8.22
CA GLY A 35 -22.24 -6.21 -9.05
C GLY A 35 -21.64 -4.94 -9.68
N ASN A 36 -20.45 -4.52 -9.25
CA ASN A 36 -19.82 -3.26 -9.69
C ASN A 36 -18.42 -3.48 -10.32
N GLY A 37 -18.16 -4.68 -10.84
CA GLY A 37 -16.91 -5.01 -11.54
C GLY A 37 -16.70 -4.26 -12.85
N HIS A 38 -17.77 -3.71 -13.43
CA HIS A 38 -17.76 -2.87 -14.64
C HIS A 38 -17.29 -1.43 -14.38
N LEU A 39 -17.12 -1.03 -13.10
CA LEU A 39 -16.60 0.29 -12.76
C LEU A 39 -15.08 0.24 -12.65
N LEU A 40 -14.41 1.22 -13.26
CA LEU A 40 -12.98 1.41 -13.09
C LEU A 40 -12.68 1.94 -11.69
N ARG A 41 -11.73 1.31 -11.01
CA ARG A 41 -11.17 1.77 -9.74
C ARG A 41 -9.71 2.11 -9.93
N LYS A 42 -9.27 3.16 -9.24
CA LYS A 42 -7.88 3.57 -9.23
C LYS A 42 -7.52 4.14 -7.87
N ALA A 43 -6.38 3.72 -7.34
CA ALA A 43 -5.82 4.22 -6.10
C ALA A 43 -4.37 4.67 -6.34
N LEU A 44 -3.99 5.80 -5.75
CA LEU A 44 -2.64 6.34 -5.80
C LEU A 44 -1.94 6.08 -4.45
N TYR A 45 -0.72 5.56 -4.52
CA TYR A 45 0.12 5.22 -3.38
C TYR A 45 1.43 6.01 -3.49
N GLY A 46 1.58 7.03 -2.65
CA GLY A 46 2.79 7.87 -2.61
C GLY A 46 3.47 7.88 -1.24
N ASN A 47 4.69 8.43 -1.21
CA ASN A 47 5.44 8.75 0.01
C ASN A 47 5.63 7.55 0.96
N GLN A 48 6.07 6.40 0.43
CA GLN A 48 6.34 5.22 1.25
C GLN A 48 7.67 5.39 2.00
N TRP A 49 7.62 5.17 3.32
CA TRP A 49 8.79 5.23 4.20
C TRP A 49 8.74 4.08 5.21
N ILE A 50 9.91 3.56 5.57
CA ILE A 50 10.10 2.63 6.68
C ILE A 50 11.08 3.22 7.69
N ARG A 51 10.84 2.92 8.97
CA ARG A 51 11.77 3.27 10.05
C ARG A 51 12.49 2.02 10.52
N THR A 52 13.81 2.06 10.52
CA THR A 52 14.66 1.00 11.05
C THR A 52 14.67 0.99 12.58
N ASN A 53 15.20 -0.09 13.16
CA ASN A 53 15.32 -0.25 14.62
C ASN A 53 16.28 0.78 15.26
N ASP A 54 17.27 1.28 14.52
CA ASP A 54 18.15 2.39 14.93
C ASP A 54 17.51 3.77 14.70
N GLY A 55 16.23 3.81 14.29
CA GLY A 55 15.43 5.02 14.20
C GLY A 55 15.57 5.80 12.89
N LYS A 56 16.35 5.31 11.92
CA LYS A 56 16.54 5.95 10.61
C LYS A 56 15.34 5.72 9.70
N TRP A 57 14.97 6.77 8.97
CA TRP A 57 13.92 6.71 7.95
C TRP A 57 14.53 6.40 6.58
N GLN A 58 13.97 5.41 5.89
CA GLN A 58 14.35 5.04 4.53
C GLN A 58 13.14 5.15 3.62
N GLU A 59 13.30 5.85 2.51
CA GLU A 59 12.24 5.98 1.50
C GLU A 59 12.19 4.71 0.65
N ILE A 60 10.97 4.22 0.38
CA ILE A 60 10.75 3.13 -0.57
C ILE A 60 10.34 3.74 -1.90
N THR A 61 11.17 3.54 -2.93
CA THR A 61 11.00 4.09 -4.28
C THR A 61 10.72 3.04 -5.33
N THR A 62 10.76 1.75 -4.98
CA THR A 62 10.52 0.64 -5.89
C THR A 62 9.36 -0.22 -5.40
N ALA A 63 8.65 -0.82 -6.34
CA ALA A 63 7.58 -1.77 -6.08
C ALA A 63 7.46 -2.77 -7.22
N LYS A 64 6.80 -3.91 -6.96
CA LYS A 64 6.59 -4.98 -7.94
C LYS A 64 5.10 -5.28 -8.03
N PHE A 65 4.56 -5.36 -9.24
CA PHE A 65 3.15 -5.68 -9.43
C PHE A 65 2.87 -7.16 -9.17
N SER A 66 1.71 -7.45 -8.60
CA SER A 66 1.16 -8.80 -8.49
C SER A 66 -0.37 -8.74 -8.61
N HIS A 67 -0.97 -9.90 -8.83
CA HIS A 67 -2.42 -10.06 -8.82
C HIS A 67 -2.77 -11.44 -8.25
N ASP A 68 -4.04 -11.61 -7.91
CA ASP A 68 -4.59 -12.87 -7.41
C ASP A 68 -4.78 -13.91 -8.54
N PRO A 69 -5.27 -15.13 -8.24
CA PRO A 69 -5.55 -16.14 -9.25
C PRO A 69 -6.59 -15.70 -10.30
N THR A 70 -7.60 -14.92 -9.96
CA THR A 70 -8.64 -14.44 -10.90
C THR A 70 -8.06 -13.52 -11.96
N GLY A 71 -7.07 -12.70 -11.59
CA GLY A 71 -6.28 -11.99 -12.58
C GLY A 71 -5.64 -12.95 -13.59
N LYS A 72 -5.12 -14.10 -13.17
CA LYS A 72 -4.35 -14.95 -14.07
C LYS A 72 -5.07 -15.36 -15.36
N SER A 73 -6.38 -15.61 -15.32
CA SER A 73 -7.15 -16.09 -16.48
C SER A 73 -8.44 -15.33 -16.78
N ASP A 74 -9.08 -14.71 -15.79
CA ASP A 74 -10.50 -14.34 -15.93
C ASP A 74 -10.70 -12.84 -16.10
N ARG A 75 -9.92 -12.03 -15.37
CA ARG A 75 -10.08 -10.57 -15.32
C ARG A 75 -8.78 -9.85 -15.62
N LEU A 76 -8.56 -9.58 -16.91
CA LEU A 76 -7.34 -8.96 -17.44
C LEU A 76 -7.25 -7.45 -17.20
N ASP A 77 -8.34 -6.77 -16.88
CA ASP A 77 -8.39 -5.33 -16.66
C ASP A 77 -7.78 -4.91 -15.32
N ARG A 78 -6.44 -5.02 -15.21
CA ARG A 78 -5.65 -4.74 -14.01
C ARG A 78 -4.29 -4.13 -14.37
N PHE A 79 -3.94 -3.07 -13.65
CA PHE A 79 -2.81 -2.24 -13.99
C PHE A 79 -2.09 -1.76 -12.74
N MET A 80 -0.78 -1.66 -12.88
CA MET A 80 0.07 -0.87 -12.02
C MET A 80 0.91 0.08 -12.88
N GLY A 81 1.30 1.19 -12.31
CA GLY A 81 2.24 2.11 -12.94
C GLY A 81 2.64 3.22 -12.00
N VAL A 82 3.29 4.23 -12.57
CA VAL A 82 3.66 5.46 -11.87
C VAL A 82 2.94 6.62 -12.52
N GLN A 83 2.22 7.40 -11.71
CA GLN A 83 1.55 8.63 -12.12
C GLN A 83 1.83 9.70 -11.07
N ASP A 84 2.21 10.91 -11.49
CA ASP A 84 2.44 12.05 -10.58
C ASP A 84 3.43 11.71 -9.44
N ASN A 85 4.44 10.90 -9.76
CA ASN A 85 5.44 10.38 -8.82
C ASN A 85 4.87 9.49 -7.69
N GLN A 86 3.71 8.87 -7.92
CA GLN A 86 3.08 7.90 -7.04
C GLN A 86 2.87 6.60 -7.81
N PHE A 87 2.97 5.47 -7.12
CA PHE A 87 2.48 4.22 -7.68
C PHE A 87 0.96 4.28 -7.81
N PHE A 88 0.39 3.59 -8.77
CA PHE A 88 -1.05 3.36 -8.81
C PHE A 88 -1.37 1.89 -8.95
N LEU A 89 -2.53 1.50 -8.42
CA LEU A 89 -3.21 0.27 -8.82
C LEU A 89 -4.53 0.67 -9.45
N SER A 90 -4.89 0.03 -10.56
CA SER A 90 -6.16 0.22 -11.23
C SER A 90 -6.73 -1.11 -11.69
N HIS A 91 -8.03 -1.32 -11.53
CA HIS A 91 -8.71 -2.53 -11.99
C HIS A 91 -10.20 -2.27 -12.24
N GLY A 92 -10.83 -3.19 -12.97
CA GLY A 92 -12.22 -3.06 -13.38
C GLY A 92 -12.40 -2.23 -14.65
N GLY A 93 -13.66 -2.04 -15.05
CA GLY A 93 -13.97 -1.21 -16.22
C GLY A 93 -13.85 -1.90 -17.57
N PHE A 94 -13.38 -3.16 -17.62
CA PHE A 94 -13.14 -3.87 -18.87
C PHE A 94 -12.21 -3.11 -19.83
N VAL A 95 -11.26 -2.39 -19.27
CA VAL A 95 -10.25 -1.65 -20.05
C VAL A 95 -9.28 -2.65 -20.65
N ASP A 96 -8.97 -2.48 -21.93
CA ASP A 96 -8.04 -3.34 -22.65
C ASP A 96 -6.60 -3.23 -22.13
N GLY A 97 -5.90 -4.36 -22.13
CA GLY A 97 -4.52 -4.48 -21.68
C GLY A 97 -4.42 -4.87 -20.20
N PHE A 98 -3.18 -5.04 -19.75
CA PHE A 98 -2.86 -5.37 -18.36
C PHE A 98 -1.40 -5.06 -18.04
N THR A 99 -1.07 -4.99 -16.77
CA THR A 99 0.32 -5.05 -16.30
C THR A 99 0.71 -6.49 -16.00
N GLU A 100 1.88 -6.92 -16.48
CA GLU A 100 2.36 -8.29 -16.26
C GLU A 100 2.69 -8.53 -14.78
N PHE A 101 2.41 -9.76 -14.33
CA PHE A 101 2.79 -10.17 -13.00
C PHE A 101 4.30 -10.01 -12.81
N GLY A 102 4.68 -9.33 -11.75
CA GLY A 102 6.06 -9.17 -11.37
C GLY A 102 6.80 -8.03 -12.09
N THR A 103 6.12 -7.23 -12.91
CA THR A 103 6.71 -6.01 -13.47
C THR A 103 7.20 -5.10 -12.34
N PRO A 104 8.49 -4.69 -12.35
CA PRO A 104 9.01 -3.72 -11.40
C PRO A 104 8.63 -2.30 -11.84
N PHE A 105 8.40 -1.43 -10.86
CA PHE A 105 8.20 0.00 -11.06
C PHE A 105 9.06 0.79 -10.09
N GLU A 106 9.50 1.95 -10.55
CA GLU A 106 10.29 2.89 -9.77
C GLU A 106 9.69 4.30 -9.87
N ARG A 107 9.59 4.98 -8.73
CA ARG A 107 9.25 6.41 -8.65
C ARG A 107 10.47 7.19 -8.18
N ARG A 108 10.49 8.50 -8.46
CA ARG A 108 11.55 9.37 -7.95
C ARG A 108 11.41 9.52 -6.41
N PRO A 109 12.53 9.60 -5.67
CA PRO A 109 12.50 9.98 -4.26
C PRO A 109 11.75 11.30 -4.07
N SER A 110 10.90 11.35 -3.05
CA SER A 110 10.15 12.57 -2.70
C SER A 110 10.86 13.37 -1.62
N ASN A 111 11.75 12.73 -0.84
CA ASN A 111 12.47 13.32 0.29
C ASN A 111 11.55 13.94 1.37
N ARG A 112 10.24 13.63 1.35
CA ARG A 112 9.26 14.09 2.33
C ARG A 112 9.16 13.12 3.50
N SER A 113 10.25 13.01 4.24
CA SER A 113 10.37 12.10 5.39
C SER A 113 9.35 12.42 6.48
N PRO A 114 8.68 11.42 7.09
CA PRO A 114 7.74 11.61 8.20
C PRO A 114 8.46 11.76 9.56
N GLN A 115 9.66 12.37 9.58
CA GLN A 115 10.48 12.48 10.80
C GLN A 115 9.81 13.31 11.89
N THR A 116 9.01 14.29 11.50
CA THR A 116 8.29 15.21 12.40
C THR A 116 6.89 14.71 12.74
N MET A 117 6.58 13.44 12.45
CA MET A 117 5.27 12.84 12.72
C MET A 117 5.07 12.65 14.23
N ASP A 118 3.97 13.16 14.75
CA ASP A 118 3.58 13.02 16.15
C ASP A 118 2.54 11.91 16.32
N LEU A 119 2.98 10.74 16.82
CA LEU A 119 2.12 9.57 17.00
C LEU A 119 1.44 9.59 18.37
N PRO A 120 0.19 9.13 18.47
CA PRO A 120 -0.47 8.95 19.76
C PRO A 120 0.32 7.94 20.61
N PRO A 121 0.26 8.05 21.95
CA PRO A 121 0.91 7.10 22.84
C PRO A 121 0.35 5.69 22.64
N LEU A 122 1.21 4.69 22.84
CA LEU A 122 0.77 3.30 22.88
C LEU A 122 -0.08 3.05 24.14
N PRO A 123 -1.10 2.19 24.07
CA PRO A 123 -1.85 1.81 25.25
C PRO A 123 -0.94 1.06 26.22
N ASN A 124 -1.17 1.23 27.51
CA ASN A 124 -0.49 0.43 28.53
C ASN A 124 -0.70 -1.05 28.22
N ALA A 125 0.36 -1.86 28.36
CA ALA A 125 0.23 -3.30 28.20
C ALA A 125 -0.90 -3.78 29.12
N ALA A 126 -1.92 -4.44 28.54
CA ALA A 126 -2.91 -5.12 29.34
C ALA A 126 -2.18 -6.11 30.28
N PRO A 127 -2.58 -6.18 31.56
CA PRO A 127 -1.97 -7.11 32.52
C PRO A 127 -2.00 -8.56 32.03
#